data_AF-A0A3D5Z5A9-F1
#
_entry.id   AF-A0A3D5Z5A9-F1
#
_cell.length_a   1.000
_cell.length_b   1.000
_cell.length_c   1.000
_cell.angle_alpha   90.00
_cell.angle_beta   90.00
_cell.angle_gamma   90.00
#
_symmetry.space_group_name_H-M   'P 1'
#
loop_
_entity.id
_entity.type
_entity.pdbx_description
1 polymer ?
#
loop_
_entity_poly.entity_id
_entity_poly.type
_entity_poly.pdbx_seq_one_letter_code
_entity_poly.pdbx_strand_id
1 'polypeptide(L)'
;MIGDGLNDAGALNESNVGIVIADNVFNFSPACDAILQSKQFSNLDKFIQFTHRSMTVVKAGFLISFLYNIVGLSFAVQGNLTPIVAAILMPISSVSVVAFASFSIHLSAKGSRL
;
A
#
# COMPACT_ATOMS: atom_id res chain seq x y z
N MET A 1 -16.08 -6.81 5.57
CA MET A 1 -17.12 -6.67 6.60
C MET A 1 -16.64 -5.70 7.68
N ILE A 2 -17.56 -5.05 8.40
CA ILE A 2 -17.23 -4.25 9.59
C ILE A 2 -18.02 -4.84 10.76
N GLY A 3 -17.38 -5.10 11.89
CA GLY A 3 -18.03 -5.76 13.03
C GLY A 3 -17.30 -5.57 14.36
N ASP A 4 -17.79 -6.22 15.42
CA ASP A 4 -17.21 -6.16 16.77
C ASP A 4 -16.10 -7.21 17.00
N GLY A 5 -16.04 -8.23 16.14
CA GLY A 5 -15.05 -9.30 16.22
C GLY A 5 -15.34 -10.41 17.24
N LEU A 6 -16.44 -10.32 18.00
CA LEU A 6 -16.90 -11.35 18.94
C LEU A 6 -18.04 -12.16 18.33
N ASN A 7 -19.13 -11.49 17.98
CA ASN A 7 -20.31 -12.13 17.40
C ASN A 7 -20.20 -12.23 15.88
N ASP A 8 -19.40 -11.34 15.29
CA ASP A 8 -19.23 -11.19 13.84
C ASP A 8 -18.07 -12.02 13.27
N ALA A 9 -17.38 -12.81 14.10
CA ALA A 9 -16.13 -13.47 13.74
C ALA A 9 -16.24 -14.36 12.50
N GLY A 10 -17.33 -15.12 12.36
CA GLY A 10 -17.54 -15.99 11.18
C GLY A 10 -17.69 -15.20 9.89
N ALA A 11 -18.45 -14.09 9.92
CA ALA A 11 -18.69 -13.28 8.74
C ALA A 11 -17.49 -12.36 8.43
N LEU A 12 -16.69 -11.97 9.42
CA LEU A 12 -15.41 -11.29 9.23
C LEU A 12 -14.43 -12.20 8.48
N ASN A 13 -14.33 -13.47 8.88
CA ASN A 13 -13.44 -14.47 8.28
C ASN A 13 -13.81 -14.83 6.83
N GLU A 14 -15.10 -14.79 6.49
CA GLU A 14 -15.58 -15.00 5.11
C GLU A 14 -15.46 -13.76 4.22
N SER A 15 -15.16 -12.59 4.79
CA SER A 15 -15.10 -11.34 4.03
C SER A 15 -13.73 -11.13 3.38
N ASN A 16 -13.67 -10.42 2.25
CA ASN A 16 -12.38 -10.13 1.60
C ASN A 16 -11.47 -9.21 2.43
N VAL A 17 -12.07 -8.36 3.26
CA VAL A 17 -11.39 -7.47 4.20
C VAL A 17 -12.30 -7.29 5.43
N GLY A 18 -11.85 -7.70 6.60
CA GLY A 18 -12.54 -7.56 7.88
C GLY A 18 -11.99 -6.41 8.73
N ILE A 19 -12.84 -5.44 9.08
CA ILE A 19 -12.49 -4.32 9.97
C ILE A 19 -13.24 -4.45 11.28
N VAL A 20 -12.51 -4.57 12.39
CA VAL A 20 -13.10 -4.62 13.73
C VAL A 20 -13.12 -3.23 14.36
N ILE A 21 -14.25 -2.84 14.95
CA ILE A 21 -14.36 -1.61 15.73
C ILE A 21 -14.24 -1.98 17.21
N ALA A 22 -13.20 -1.47 17.88
CA ALA A 22 -12.93 -1.80 19.27
C ALA A 22 -12.74 -0.54 20.12
N ASP A 23 -13.31 -0.54 21.34
CA ASP A 23 -13.02 0.49 22.34
C ASP A 23 -11.59 0.35 22.89
N ASN A 24 -11.15 -0.90 23.07
CA ASN A 24 -9.79 -1.26 23.43
C ASN A 24 -9.15 -2.07 22.29
N VAL A 25 -8.18 -1.48 21.60
CA VAL A 25 -7.47 -2.11 20.48
C VAL A 25 -6.65 -3.35 20.87
N PHE A 26 -6.44 -3.56 22.19
CA PHE A 26 -5.78 -4.77 22.70
C PHE A 26 -6.75 -5.93 22.95
N ASN A 27 -8.07 -5.70 22.88
CA ASN A 27 -9.04 -6.80 22.86
C ASN A 27 -9.07 -7.39 21.45
N PHE A 28 -8.27 -8.43 21.28
CA PHE A 28 -7.96 -9.03 19.98
C PHE A 28 -9.15 -9.84 19.43
N SER A 29 -9.49 -9.62 18.16
CA SER A 29 -10.31 -10.56 17.38
C SER A 29 -9.43 -11.21 16.31
N PRO A 30 -9.17 -12.53 16.38
CA PRO A 30 -8.30 -13.23 15.43
C PRO A 30 -8.79 -13.25 13.98
N ALA A 31 -10.02 -12.81 13.73
CA ALA A 31 -10.70 -12.92 12.43
C ALA A 31 -10.67 -11.62 11.60
N CYS A 32 -9.79 -10.64 11.90
CA CYS A 32 -9.81 -9.33 11.24
C CYS A 32 -8.46 -8.91 10.63
N ASP A 33 -8.51 -8.10 9.57
CA ASP A 33 -7.34 -7.54 8.88
C ASP A 33 -6.94 -6.16 9.42
N ALA A 34 -7.91 -5.44 10.00
CA ALA A 34 -7.70 -4.11 10.56
C ALA A 34 -8.57 -3.90 11.81
N ILE A 35 -8.02 -3.12 12.76
CA ILE A 35 -8.74 -2.69 13.96
C ILE A 35 -8.85 -1.16 13.93
N LEU A 36 -10.07 -0.66 14.03
CA LEU A 36 -10.37 0.76 14.16
C LEU A 36 -10.81 1.04 15.59
N GLN A 37 -10.18 2.04 16.22
CA GLN A 37 -10.64 2.50 17.52
C GLN A 37 -12.03 3.12 17.38
N SER A 38 -12.97 2.73 18.25
CA SER A 38 -14.36 3.23 18.27
C SER A 38 -14.46 4.77 18.22
N LYS A 39 -13.59 5.46 18.96
CA LYS A 39 -13.49 6.94 18.96
C LYS A 39 -13.13 7.54 17.59
N GLN A 40 -12.54 6.77 16.69
CA GLN A 40 -12.11 7.15 15.35
C GLN A 40 -13.06 6.63 14.27
N PHE A 41 -14.21 6.06 14.64
CA PHE A 41 -15.18 5.55 13.67
C PHE A 41 -15.65 6.61 12.66
N SER A 42 -15.72 7.88 13.08
CA SER A 42 -16.04 9.02 12.21
C SER A 42 -15.00 9.29 11.10
N ASN A 43 -13.81 8.70 11.18
CA ASN A 43 -12.74 8.81 10.17
C ASN A 43 -12.68 7.57 9.26
N LEU A 44 -13.60 6.62 9.39
CA LEU A 44 -13.63 5.40 8.57
C LEU A 44 -13.73 5.71 7.07
N ASP A 45 -14.57 6.68 6.70
CA ASP A 45 -14.74 7.12 5.31
C ASP A 45 -13.42 7.65 4.71
N LYS A 46 -12.69 8.46 5.48
CA LYS A 46 -11.37 8.98 5.10
C LYS A 46 -10.35 7.85 4.98
N PHE A 47 -10.41 6.87 5.88
CA PHE A 47 -9.53 5.71 5.83
C PHE A 47 -9.75 4.92 4.54
N ILE A 48 -11.00 4.62 4.18
CA ILE A 48 -11.33 3.95 2.92
C ILE A 48 -10.91 4.80 1.71
N GLN A 49 -11.14 6.11 1.72
CA GLN A 49 -10.65 6.99 0.64
C GLN A 49 -9.12 6.98 0.52
N PHE A 50 -8.41 6.92 1.65
CA PHE A 50 -6.95 6.85 1.68
C PHE A 50 -6.42 5.53 1.11
N THR A 51 -7.10 4.39 1.31
CA THR A 51 -6.70 3.12 0.69
C THR A 51 -6.80 3.19 -0.84
N HIS A 52 -7.86 3.79 -1.38
CA HIS A 52 -8.01 4.00 -2.83
C HIS A 52 -6.92 4.91 -3.41
N ARG A 53 -6.55 5.98 -2.71
CA ARG A 53 -5.42 6.85 -3.11
C ARG A 53 -4.09 6.11 -3.06
N SER A 54 -3.86 5.31 -2.01
CA SER A 54 -2.66 4.50 -1.86
C SER A 54 -2.50 3.50 -3.02
N MET A 55 -3.61 2.89 -3.47
CA MET A 55 -3.60 2.02 -4.65
C MET A 55 -3.19 2.76 -5.92
N THR A 56 -3.54 4.05 -6.06
CA THR A 56 -3.10 4.87 -7.19
C THR A 56 -1.58 5.11 -7.17
N VAL A 57 -1.01 5.33 -5.98
CA VAL A 57 0.45 5.44 -5.80
C VAL A 57 1.16 4.13 -6.19
N VAL A 58 0.62 2.97 -5.79
CA VAL A 58 1.16 1.67 -6.18
C VAL A 58 1.17 1.49 -7.70
N LYS A 59 0.05 1.80 -8.37
CA LYS A 59 -0.05 1.73 -9.84
C LYS A 59 0.95 2.66 -10.53
N ALA A 60 1.13 3.88 -10.02
CA ALA A 60 2.13 4.82 -10.54
C ALA A 60 3.57 4.32 -10.31
N GLY A 61 3.84 3.69 -9.16
CA GLY A 61 5.14 3.05 -8.88
C GLY A 61 5.47 1.93 -9.86
N PHE A 62 4.48 1.11 -10.23
CA PHE A 62 4.64 0.10 -11.28
C PHE A 62 4.96 0.72 -12.64
N LEU A 63 4.32 1.85 -12.99
CA LEU A 63 4.62 2.55 -14.24
C LEU A 63 6.08 3.03 -14.28
N ILE A 64 6.59 3.59 -13.17
CA ILE A 64 8.01 3.98 -13.05
C ILE A 64 8.92 2.75 -13.21
N SER A 65 8.61 1.65 -12.53
CA SER A 65 9.37 0.40 -12.64
C SER A 65 9.39 -0.14 -14.07
N PHE A 66 8.25 -0.08 -14.77
CA PHE A 66 8.14 -0.54 -16.15
C PHE A 66 9.01 0.31 -17.09
N LEU A 67 9.06 1.63 -16.90
CA LEU A 67 9.93 2.53 -17.66
C LEU A 67 11.41 2.18 -17.48
N TYR A 68 11.87 1.95 -16.24
CA TYR A 68 13.25 1.51 -15.99
C TYR A 68 13.58 0.20 -16.69
N ASN A 69 12.65 -0.77 -16.67
CA ASN A 69 12.83 -2.05 -17.34
C ASN A 69 12.85 -1.92 -18.87
N ILE A 70 11.98 -1.08 -19.46
CA ILE A 70 12.00 -0.81 -20.91
C ILE A 70 13.35 -0.20 -21.32
N VAL A 71 13.85 0.76 -20.55
CA VAL A 71 15.15 1.38 -20.81
C VAL A 71 16.26 0.34 -20.72
N GLY A 72 16.29 -0.46 -19.65
CA GLY A 72 17.26 -1.53 -19.47
C GLY A 72 17.21 -2.57 -20.61
N LEU A 73 16.01 -2.98 -21.02
CA LEU A 73 15.81 -3.89 -22.14
C LEU A 73 16.29 -3.29 -23.47
N SER A 74 16.06 -1.99 -23.70
CA SER A 74 16.53 -1.31 -24.91
C SER A 74 18.05 -1.34 -25.03
N PHE A 75 18.78 -1.14 -23.92
CA PHE A 75 20.24 -1.30 -23.87
C PHE A 75 20.67 -2.76 -24.09
N ALA A 76 19.92 -3.72 -23.54
CA ALA A 76 20.23 -5.14 -23.67
C ALA A 76 20.11 -5.62 -25.13
N VAL A 77 19.01 -5.26 -25.82
CA VAL A 77 18.77 -5.66 -27.21
C VAL A 77 19.80 -5.05 -28.18
N GLN A 78 20.30 -3.85 -27.88
CA GLN A 78 21.38 -3.22 -28.67
C GLN A 78 22.77 -3.82 -28.39
N GLY A 79 22.91 -4.71 -27.40
CA GLY A 79 24.21 -5.25 -26.98
C GLY A 79 25.06 -4.28 -26.15
N ASN A 80 24.50 -3.15 -25.73
CA ASN A 80 25.20 -2.07 -25.02
C ASN A 80 25.11 -2.21 -23.48
N LEU A 81 24.34 -3.18 -22.97
CA LEU A 81 24.18 -3.39 -21.54
C LEU A 81 25.37 -4.18 -20.97
N THR A 82 26.26 -3.48 -20.27
CA THR A 82 27.35 -4.13 -19.52
C THR A 82 26.89 -4.54 -18.12
N PRO A 83 27.54 -5.53 -17.48
CA PRO A 83 27.22 -5.92 -16.10
C PRO A 83 27.30 -4.77 -15.09
N ILE A 84 28.24 -3.83 -15.29
CA ILE A 84 28.40 -2.66 -14.42
C ILE A 84 27.22 -1.71 -14.56
N VAL A 85 26.76 -1.44 -15.79
CA VAL A 85 25.60 -0.59 -16.04
C VAL A 85 24.35 -1.22 -15.41
N ALA A 86 24.15 -2.52 -15.59
CA ALA A 86 23.03 -3.23 -14.96
C ALA A 86 23.09 -3.16 -13.43
N ALA A 87 24.28 -3.35 -12.83
CA ALA A 87 24.50 -3.31 -11.39
C ALA A 87 24.23 -1.93 -10.77
N ILE A 88 24.39 -0.84 -11.53
CA ILE A 88 24.06 0.53 -11.07
C ILE A 88 22.58 0.83 -11.31
N LEU A 89 22.05 0.45 -12.47
CA LEU A 89 20.69 0.78 -12.89
C LEU A 89 19.63 0.09 -12.03
N MET A 90 19.84 -1.18 -11.65
CA MET A 90 18.88 -1.94 -10.84
C MET A 90 18.65 -1.34 -9.43
N PRO A 91 19.69 -1.04 -8.63
CA PRO A 91 19.51 -0.37 -7.33
C PRO A 91 18.86 1.01 -7.46
N ILE A 92 19.25 1.81 -8.46
CA ILE A 92 18.64 3.13 -8.68
C ILE A 92 17.15 3.00 -8.92
N SER A 93 16.71 2.07 -9.78
CA SER A 93 15.29 1.80 -10.01
C SER A 93 14.55 1.50 -8.70
N SER A 94 15.10 0.66 -7.83
CA SER A 94 14.49 0.31 -6.54
C SER A 94 14.36 1.53 -5.62
N VAL A 95 15.46 2.29 -5.45
CA VAL A 95 15.49 3.49 -4.61
C VAL A 95 14.49 4.53 -5.11
N SER A 96 14.40 4.74 -6.43
CA SER A 96 13.45 5.68 -7.03
C SER A 96 12.00 5.31 -6.77
N VAL A 97 11.63 4.02 -6.90
CA VAL A 97 10.27 3.56 -6.62
C VAL A 97 9.93 3.70 -5.13
N VAL A 98 10.85 3.33 -4.23
CA VAL A 98 10.66 3.44 -2.78
C VAL A 98 10.54 4.90 -2.35
N ALA A 99 11.39 5.79 -2.88
CA ALA A 99 11.34 7.23 -2.60
C ALA A 99 10.03 7.84 -3.09
N PHE A 100 9.62 7.51 -4.32
CA PHE A 100 8.35 7.95 -4.88
C PHE A 100 7.16 7.50 -4.04
N ALA A 101 7.09 6.22 -3.66
CA ALA A 101 6.01 5.67 -2.86
C ALA A 101 5.95 6.35 -1.48
N SER A 102 7.09 6.41 -0.78
CA SER A 102 7.18 7.03 0.56
C SER A 102 6.73 8.50 0.55
N PHE A 103 7.22 9.28 -0.41
CA PHE A 103 6.87 10.70 -0.50
C PHE A 103 5.41 10.92 -0.91
N SER A 104 4.92 10.16 -1.89
CA SER A 104 3.53 10.28 -2.37
C SER A 104 2.51 9.89 -1.31
N ILE A 105 2.79 8.83 -0.54
CA ILE A 105 1.96 8.40 0.59
C ILE A 105 1.98 9.46 1.70
N HIS A 106 3.16 9.98 2.04
CA HIS A 106 3.28 11.04 3.06
C HIS A 106 2.45 12.29 2.71
N LEU A 107 2.52 12.74 1.46
CA LEU A 107 1.71 13.86 0.97
C LEU A 107 0.21 13.55 1.01
N SER A 108 -0.18 12.35 0.59
CA SER A 108 -1.58 11.91 0.59
C SER A 108 -2.16 11.81 2.00
N ALA A 109 -1.35 11.39 2.97
CA ALA A 109 -1.75 11.31 4.38
C ALA A 109 -1.95 12.71 4.98
N LYS A 110 -1.04 13.66 4.70
CA LYS A 110 -1.15 15.05 5.19
C LYS A 110 -2.41 15.75 4.69
N GLY A 111 -2.82 15.47 3.45
CA GLY A 111 -4.06 16.01 2.87
C GLY A 111 -5.33 15.35 3.42
N SER A 112 -5.23 14.17 4.05
CA SER A 112 -6.39 13.39 4.49
C SER A 112 -6.72 13.53 5.98
N ARG A 113 -5.86 14.21 6.78
CA ARG A 113 -5.98 14.38 8.26
C ARG A 113 -6.85 13.30 8.91
N LEU A 114 -6.36 12.07 8.79
CA LEU A 114 -6.68 10.95 9.68
C LEU A 114 -6.04 11.21 11.04
#